data_AF-A0A0B4FPV4-F1
#
_entry.id   AF-A0A0B4FPV4-F1
#
_cell.length_a   1.000
_cell.length_b   1.000
_cell.length_c   1.000
_cell.angle_alpha   90.00
_cell.angle_beta   90.00
_cell.angle_gamma   90.00
#
_symmetry.space_group_name_H-M   'P 1'
#
loop_
_entity.id
_entity.type
_entity.pdbx_description
1 polymer ?
#
loop_
_entity_poly.entity_id
_entity_poly.type
_entity_poly.pdbx_seq_one_letter_code
_entity_poly.pdbx_strand_id
1 'polypeptide(L)' 'MNGSKITYYENGKVREILNFQNNLLHGKNIQYYPSGEIQWVHHYSYGELIDDGEF' A
#
# COMPACT_ATOMS: atom_id res chain seq x y z
N MET A 1 12.59 -8.72 6.05
CA MET A 1 11.98 -7.42 6.30
C MET A 1 10.53 -7.66 6.67
N ASN A 2 10.18 -7.23 7.88
CA ASN A 2 8.83 -7.22 8.39
C ASN A 2 8.51 -5.77 8.75
N GLY A 3 7.33 -5.29 8.39
CA GLY A 3 6.89 -3.93 8.69
C GLY A 3 6.36 -3.20 7.47
N SER A 4 6.12 -1.91 7.64
CA SER A 4 5.47 -1.07 6.65
C SER A 4 6.47 -0.11 5.98
N LYS A 5 6.31 0.10 4.68
CA LYS A 5 6.99 1.15 3.91
C LYS A 5 5.96 2.22 3.54
N ILE A 6 6.28 3.46 3.86
CA ILE A 6 5.46 4.61 3.47
C ILE A 6 6.24 5.42 2.44
N THR A 7 5.61 5.74 1.33
CA THR A 7 6.13 6.72 0.37
C THR A 7 5.26 7.97 0.36
N TYR A 8 5.88 9.10 0.05
CA TYR A 8 5.27 10.41 0.08
C TYR A 8 5.38 11.07 -1.30
N TYR A 9 4.42 11.90 -1.62
CA TYR A 9 4.52 12.87 -2.72
C TYR A 9 5.49 14.00 -2.36
N GLU A 10 5.92 14.78 -3.35
CA GLU A 10 6.81 15.92 -3.15
C GLU A 10 6.22 16.98 -2.19
N ASN A 11 4.89 17.08 -2.14
CA ASN A 11 4.17 17.97 -1.22
C ASN A 11 4.12 17.43 0.23
N GLY A 12 4.78 16.30 0.52
CA GLY A 12 4.82 15.67 1.84
C GLY A 12 3.59 14.83 2.21
N LYS A 13 2.55 14.78 1.37
CA LYS A 13 1.40 13.90 1.60
C LYS A 13 1.76 12.44 1.35
N VAL A 14 1.12 11.52 2.07
CA VAL A 14 1.28 10.07 1.84
C VAL A 14 0.81 9.73 0.43
N ARG A 15 1.65 9.00 -0.29
CA ARG A 15 1.36 8.45 -1.60
C ARG A 15 0.96 6.99 -1.52
N GLU A 16 1.68 6.21 -0.72
CA GLU A 16 1.48 4.76 -0.69
C GLU A 16 1.95 4.18 0.65
N ILE A 17 1.21 3.19 1.14
CA ILE A 17 1.55 2.38 2.30
C ILE A 17 1.59 0.92 1.84
N LEU A 18 2.76 0.30 1.97
CA LEU A 18 3.00 -1.11 1.64
C LEU A 18 3.33 -1.87 2.92
N ASN A 19 2.72 -3.04 3.10
CA ASN A 19 2.99 -3.91 4.25
C ASN A 19 3.76 -5.16 3.82
N PHE A 20 4.77 -5.53 4.61
CA PHE A 20 5.65 -6.65 4.32
C PHE A 20 5.73 -7.63 5.50
N GLN A 21 5.74 -8.92 5.16
CA GLN A 21 6.06 -10.03 6.05
C GLN A 21 6.99 -11.00 5.32
N ASN A 22 8.08 -11.40 5.95
CA ASN A 22 9.12 -12.27 5.39
C ASN A 22 9.70 -11.75 4.05
N ASN A 23 9.88 -10.43 3.93
CA ASN A 23 10.29 -9.74 2.70
C ASN A 23 9.25 -9.73 1.56
N LEU A 24 8.04 -10.25 1.78
CA LEU A 24 6.99 -10.31 0.78
C LEU A 24 5.84 -9.39 1.16
N LEU A 25 5.10 -8.88 0.17
CA LEU A 25 3.91 -8.08 0.44
C LEU A 25 2.90 -8.92 1.20
N HIS A 26 2.40 -8.39 2.32
CA HIS A 26 1.46 -9.10 3.16
C HIS A 26 0.58 -8.10 3.92
N GLY A 27 -0.73 -8.29 3.83
CA GLY A 27 -1.73 -7.37 4.35
C GLY A 27 -2.15 -6.31 3.33
N LYS A 28 -2.65 -5.20 3.84
CA LYS A 28 -3.28 -4.13 3.06
C LYS A 28 -2.23 -3.20 2.44
N ASN A 29 -2.26 -3.02 1.13
CA ASN A 29 -1.51 -1.98 0.43
C ASN A 29 -2.48 -0.89 -0.02
N ILE A 30 -2.15 0.36 0.27
CA ILE A 30 -3.04 1.49 0.00
C ILE A 30 -2.27 2.54 -0.79
N GLN A 31 -2.86 3.01 -1.88
CA GLN A 31 -2.39 4.18 -2.60
C GLN A 31 -3.41 5.30 -2.49
N TYR A 32 -2.90 6.52 -2.43
CA TYR A 32 -3.68 7.73 -2.34
C TYR A 32 -3.38 8.62 -3.54
N TYR A 33 -4.37 9.34 -4.04
CA TYR A 33 -4.15 10.46 -4.93
C TYR A 33 -3.46 11.63 -4.20
N PRO A 34 -2.84 12.59 -4.93
CA PRO A 34 -2.31 13.82 -4.32
C PRO A 34 -3.38 14.66 -3.58
N SER A 35 -4.67 14.47 -3.89
CA SER A 35 -5.78 15.04 -3.13
C SER A 35 -5.78 14.55 -1.68
N GLY A 36 -5.41 13.29 -1.47
CA GLY A 36 -5.49 12.56 -0.20
C GLY A 36 -6.58 11.48 -0.22
N GLU A 37 -7.37 11.39 -1.28
CA GLU A 37 -8.37 10.34 -1.48
C GLU A 37 -7.69 9.01 -1.78
N ILE A 38 -8.30 7.90 -1.34
CA ILE A 38 -7.82 6.57 -1.67
C ILE A 38 -7.98 6.37 -3.17
N GLN A 39 -6.88 5.99 -3.82
CA GLN A 39 -6.87 5.60 -5.22
C GLN A 39 -7.22 4.13 -5.39
N TRP A 40 -6.62 3.27 -4.57
CA TRP A 40 -6.94 1.84 -4.53
C TRP A 40 -6.50 1.23 -3.21
N VAL A 41 -7.08 0.07 -2.91
CA VAL A 41 -6.64 -0.80 -1.82
C VAL A 41 -6.49 -2.21 -2.36
N HIS A 42 -5.29 -2.74 -2.27
CA HIS A 42 -5.02 -4.13 -2.57
C HIS A 42 -4.74 -4.90 -1.28
N HIS A 43 -5.13 -6.17 -1.21
CA HIS A 43 -4.68 -7.07 -0.16
C HIS A 43 -3.76 -8.13 -0.74
N TYR A 44 -2.60 -8.29 -0.11
CA TYR A 44 -1.61 -9.30 -0.48
C TYR A 44 -1.45 -10.35 0.61
N SER A 45 -1.13 -11.58 0.21
CA SER A 45 -0.67 -12.63 1.12
C SER A 45 0.63 -13.23 0.60
N TYR A 46 1.74 -12.90 1.26
CA TYR A 46 3.07 -13.41 0.92
C TYR A 46 3.45 -13.21 -0.56
N GLY A 47 3.16 -12.01 -1.08
CA GLY A 47 3.49 -11.60 -2.45
C GLY A 47 2.35 -11.79 -3.45
N GLU A 48 1.35 -12.60 -3.13
CA GLU A 48 0.20 -12.86 -4.00
C GLU A 48 -0.91 -11.83 -3.76
N LEU A 49 -1.44 -11.26 -4.84
CA LEU A 49 -2.62 -10.38 -4.79
C LEU A 49 -3.87 -11.24 -4.54
N ILE A 50 -4.59 -10.95 -3.46
CA ILE A 50 -5.79 -11.69 -3.04
C ILE A 50 -7.06 -10.91 -3.36
N ASP A 51 -6.99 -9.58 -3.32
CA ASP A 51 -8.11 -8.67 -3.56
C ASP A 51 -7.56 -7.36 -4.09
N ASP A 52 -8.10 -6.90 -5.22
CA ASP A 52 -7.69 -5.69 -5.93
C ASP A 52 -8.60 -4.48 -5.68
N GLY A 53 -9.59 -4.62 -4.79
CA GLY A 53 -10.34 -3.54 -4.14
C GLY A 53 -10.25 -2.15 -4.79
N GLU A 54 -10.93 -1.98 -5.93
CA GLU A 54 -11.14 -0.66 -6.55
C GLU A 54 -12.25 0.09 -5.77
N PHE A 55 -12.01 1.36 -5.45
CA PHE A 55 -12.95 2.25 -4.75
C PHE A 55 -13.66 3.18 -5.72
#